data_AF-A0A353BB06-F1
#
_entry.id   AF-A0A353BB06-F1
#
_cell.length_a   1.000
_cell.length_b   1.000
_cell.length_c   1.000
_cell.angle_alpha   90.00
_cell.angle_beta   90.00
_cell.angle_gamma   90.00
#
_symmetry.space_group_name_H-M   'P 1'
#
loop_
_entity.id
_entity.type
_entity.pdbx_description
1 polymer ?
#
loop_
_entity_poly.entity_id
_entity_poly.type
_entity_poly.pdbx_seq_one_letter_code
_entity_poly.pdbx_strand_id
1 'polypeptide(L)'
;MSLRTNRAAGKAGSRRGAVIALVAILLLPLLMLAALAINFAYIELRRTEMYIAADAAARAGGRELTMARSKTAAVTKAKRLAQLNEVGGKPLTLGNGDIEFGVATRANTASRYVFTPGGTNPTSIRVTARRTTGSADGPLDL
;
A
#
# COMPACT_ATOMS: atom_id res chain seq x y z
N MET A 1 54.86 -58.75 37.42
CA MET A 1 55.31 -57.35 37.62
C MET A 1 54.65 -56.47 36.56
N SER A 2 53.51 -55.87 36.96
CA SER A 2 52.67 -54.81 36.37
C SER A 2 52.88 -54.33 34.91
N LEU A 3 51.93 -54.63 34.03
CA LEU A 3 51.63 -53.89 32.78
C LEU A 3 50.83 -52.61 33.12
N ARG A 4 51.39 -51.42 32.80
CA ARG A 4 50.70 -50.13 32.92
C ARG A 4 49.99 -49.78 31.61
N THR A 5 48.66 -49.77 31.61
CA THR A 5 47.85 -49.28 30.49
C THR A 5 47.67 -47.77 30.61
N ASN A 6 48.23 -47.03 29.66
CA ASN A 6 48.16 -45.57 29.60
C ASN A 6 46.86 -45.17 28.88
N ARG A 7 45.80 -44.81 29.62
CA ARG A 7 44.58 -44.26 29.03
C ARG A 7 44.80 -42.78 28.72
N ALA A 8 45.03 -42.47 27.44
CA ALA A 8 44.92 -41.11 26.93
C ALA A 8 43.44 -40.69 27.01
N ALA A 9 43.09 -39.92 28.05
CA ALA A 9 41.80 -39.26 28.16
C ALA A 9 41.71 -38.16 27.09
N GLY A 10 41.10 -38.49 25.96
CA GLY A 10 40.75 -37.52 24.92
C GLY A 10 39.84 -36.45 25.52
N LYS A 11 40.33 -35.21 25.57
CA LYS A 11 39.56 -34.04 25.98
C LYS A 11 38.48 -33.79 24.92
N ALA A 12 37.30 -34.38 25.10
CA ALA A 12 36.13 -34.09 24.28
C ALA A 12 35.67 -32.66 24.57
N GLY A 13 36.29 -31.70 23.88
CA GLY A 13 36.02 -30.27 24.03
C GLY A 13 34.55 -29.95 23.79
N SER A 14 33.98 -29.19 24.71
CA SER A 14 32.60 -28.71 24.73
C SER A 14 32.24 -27.87 23.51
N ARG A 15 31.77 -28.51 22.42
CA ARG A 15 31.22 -27.82 21.23
C ARG A 15 29.82 -27.21 21.47
N ARG A 16 29.27 -27.30 22.68
CA ARG A 16 27.93 -26.84 23.04
C ARG A 16 27.78 -25.32 23.22
N GLY A 17 28.87 -24.53 23.19
CA GLY A 17 28.81 -23.07 23.32
C GLY A 17 28.91 -22.28 22.00
N ALA A 18 29.57 -22.85 20.99
CA ALA A 18 29.83 -22.14 19.72
C ALA A 18 28.54 -21.82 18.94
N VAL A 19 27.54 -22.72 19.01
CA VAL A 19 26.24 -22.52 18.37
C VAL A 19 25.48 -21.36 19.01
N ILE A 20 25.51 -21.23 20.35
CA ILE A 20 24.84 -20.14 21.07
C ILE A 20 25.47 -18.79 20.70
N ALA A 21 26.80 -18.71 20.61
CA ALA A 21 27.50 -17.51 20.17
C ALA A 21 27.14 -17.11 18.73
N LEU A 22 27.09 -18.08 17.81
CA LEU A 22 26.74 -17.83 16.41
C LEU A 22 25.26 -17.41 16.26
N VAL A 23 24.35 -18.04 17.01
CA VAL A 23 22.93 -17.66 17.05
C VAL A 23 22.75 -16.27 17.63
N ALA A 24 23.46 -15.91 18.70
CA ALA A 24 23.38 -14.57 19.31
C ALA A 24 23.84 -13.48 18.32
N ILE A 25 24.91 -13.73 17.56
CA ILE A 25 25.40 -12.81 16.54
C ILE A 25 24.41 -12.71 15.36
N LEU A 26 23.83 -13.83 14.93
CA LEU A 26 22.89 -13.87 13.80
C LEU A 26 21.51 -13.28 14.15
N LEU A 27 21.10 -13.35 15.42
CA LEU A 27 19.82 -12.79 15.88
C LEU A 27 19.74 -11.29 15.64
N LEU A 28 20.84 -10.55 15.85
CA LEU A 28 20.85 -9.10 15.70
C LEU A 28 20.48 -8.63 14.28
N PRO A 29 21.15 -9.07 13.19
CA PRO A 29 20.77 -8.68 11.84
C PRO A 29 19.39 -9.23 11.44
N LEU A 30 18.98 -10.40 11.92
CA LEU A 30 17.64 -10.94 11.66
C LEU A 30 16.54 -10.04 12.26
N LEU A 31 16.73 -9.54 13.48
CA LEU A 31 15.80 -8.61 14.11
C LEU A 31 15.77 -7.26 13.38
N MET A 32 16.92 -6.76 12.91
CA MET A 32 16.97 -5.53 12.09
C MET A 32 16.19 -5.69 10.77
N LEU A 33 16.39 -6.82 10.07
CA LEU A 33 15.66 -7.12 8.83
C LEU A 33 14.16 -7.30 9.09
N ALA A 34 13.77 -7.93 10.20
CA ALA A 34 12.38 -8.06 10.58
C ALA A 34 11.72 -6.69 10.84
N ALA A 35 12.38 -5.80 11.57
CA ALA A 35 11.90 -4.44 11.81
C ALA A 35 11.73 -3.66 10.49
N LEU A 36 12.72 -3.76 9.59
CA LEU A 36 12.64 -3.14 8.27
C LEU A 36 11.48 -3.71 7.43
N ALA A 37 11.30 -5.02 7.44
CA ALA A 37 10.22 -5.70 6.71
C ALA A 37 8.84 -5.27 7.20
N ILE A 38 8.65 -5.10 8.51
CA ILE A 38 7.39 -4.62 9.10
C ILE A 38 7.08 -3.19 8.62
N ASN A 39 8.06 -2.29 8.68
CA ASN A 39 7.88 -0.92 8.21
C ASN A 39 7.54 -0.87 6.72
N PHE A 40 8.22 -1.68 5.91
CA PHE A 40 7.95 -1.76 4.47
C PHE A 40 6.55 -2.31 4.19
N ALA A 41 6.14 -3.37 4.87
CA ALA A 41 4.81 -3.95 4.75
C ALA A 41 3.72 -2.92 5.11
N TYR A 42 3.97 -2.09 6.13
CA TYR A 42 3.04 -1.03 6.52
C TYR A 42 2.87 0.02 5.41
N ILE A 43 3.96 0.48 4.80
CA ILE A 43 3.92 1.45 3.68
C ILE A 43 3.14 0.88 2.48
N GLU A 44 3.44 -0.37 2.09
CA GLU A 44 2.77 -1.02 0.95
C GLU A 44 1.28 -1.29 1.21
N LEU A 45 0.92 -1.59 2.46
CA LEU A 45 -0.49 -1.71 2.86
C LEU A 45 -1.22 -0.39 2.67
N ARG A 46 -0.68 0.72 3.18
CA ARG A 46 -1.32 2.05 3.04
C ARG A 46 -1.43 2.50 1.60
N ARG A 47 -0.44 2.17 0.76
CA ARG A 47 -0.47 2.42 -0.68
C ARG A 47 -1.60 1.64 -1.36
N THR A 48 -1.74 0.37 -1.01
CA THR A 48 -2.79 -0.50 -1.55
C THR A 48 -4.19 -0.02 -1.14
N GLU A 49 -4.38 0.36 0.13
CA GLU A 49 -5.62 0.97 0.63
C GLU A 49 -6.01 2.22 -0.18
N MET A 50 -5.06 3.12 -0.47
CA MET A 50 -5.33 4.29 -1.32
C MET A 50 -5.76 3.93 -2.73
N TYR A 51 -5.11 2.94 -3.36
CA TYR A 51 -5.48 2.52 -4.71
C TYR A 51 -6.89 1.93 -4.75
N ILE A 52 -7.25 1.11 -3.76
CA ILE A 52 -8.59 0.54 -3.64
C ILE A 52 -9.63 1.65 -3.48
N ALA A 53 -9.39 2.60 -2.57
CA ALA A 53 -10.31 3.72 -2.33
C ALA A 53 -10.49 4.61 -3.58
N ALA A 54 -9.40 4.90 -4.29
CA ALA A 54 -9.43 5.70 -5.51
C ALA A 54 -10.17 5.00 -6.66
N ASP A 55 -9.90 3.71 -6.91
CA ASP A 55 -10.60 2.93 -7.97
C ASP A 55 -12.09 2.78 -7.65
N ALA A 56 -12.44 2.50 -6.39
CA ALA A 56 -13.82 2.41 -5.95
C ALA A 56 -14.58 3.73 -6.16
N ALA A 57 -13.98 4.86 -5.78
CA ALA A 57 -14.55 6.19 -5.97
C ALA A 57 -14.69 6.55 -7.46
N ALA A 58 -13.67 6.28 -8.27
CA ALA A 58 -13.68 6.56 -9.71
C ALA A 58 -14.74 5.74 -10.45
N ARG A 59 -14.85 4.43 -10.17
CA ARG A 59 -15.87 3.57 -10.79
C ARG A 59 -17.28 3.98 -10.41
N ALA A 60 -17.52 4.28 -9.13
CA ALA A 60 -18.83 4.69 -8.67
C ALA A 60 -19.24 6.05 -9.25
N GLY A 61 -18.33 7.02 -9.24
CA GLY A 61 -18.57 8.34 -9.87
C GLY A 61 -18.80 8.23 -11.37
N GLY A 62 -18.01 7.43 -12.07
CA GLY A 62 -18.14 7.23 -13.52
C GLY A 62 -19.46 6.56 -13.89
N ARG A 63 -19.87 5.52 -13.15
CA ARG A 63 -21.16 4.84 -13.35
C ARG A 63 -22.34 5.79 -13.18
N GLU A 64 -22.34 6.59 -12.11
CA GLU A 64 -23.39 7.58 -11.87
C GLU A 64 -23.38 8.71 -12.89
N LEU A 65 -22.21 9.13 -13.36
CA LEU A 65 -22.10 10.12 -14.45
C LEU A 65 -22.79 9.62 -15.72
N THR A 66 -22.62 8.35 -16.07
CA THR A 66 -23.28 7.75 -17.25
C THR A 66 -24.77 7.52 -17.04
N MET A 67 -25.19 7.05 -15.85
CA MET A 67 -26.59 6.69 -15.56
C MET A 67 -27.46 7.91 -15.29
N ALA A 68 -27.03 8.81 -14.40
CA ALA A 68 -27.80 9.97 -13.97
C ALA A 68 -27.56 11.21 -14.83
N ARG A 69 -26.53 11.22 -15.68
CA ARG A 69 -26.09 12.38 -16.49
C ARG A 69 -25.90 13.67 -15.68
N SER A 70 -25.63 13.53 -14.38
CA SER A 70 -25.50 14.63 -13.44
C SER A 70 -24.14 14.60 -12.76
N LYS A 71 -23.37 15.68 -12.94
CA LYS A 71 -22.05 15.84 -12.29
C LYS A 71 -22.17 15.84 -10.77
N THR A 72 -23.21 16.48 -10.24
CA THR A 72 -23.43 16.59 -8.79
C THR A 72 -23.72 15.23 -8.15
N ALA A 73 -24.53 14.39 -8.83
CA ALA A 73 -24.81 13.02 -8.39
C ALA A 73 -23.54 12.16 -8.44
N ALA A 74 -22.74 12.29 -9.51
CA ALA A 74 -21.47 11.59 -9.66
C ALA A 74 -20.47 11.94 -8.55
N VAL A 75 -20.31 13.24 -8.23
CA VAL A 75 -19.45 13.70 -7.11
C VAL A 75 -19.93 13.11 -5.79
N THR A 76 -21.23 13.18 -5.51
CA THR A 76 -21.79 12.68 -4.25
C THR A 76 -21.54 11.19 -4.07
N LYS A 77 -21.73 10.40 -5.14
CA LYS A 77 -21.49 8.96 -5.10
C LYS A 77 -20.01 8.61 -4.98
N ALA A 78 -19.15 9.32 -5.71
CA ALA A 78 -17.70 9.13 -5.63
C ALA A 78 -17.19 9.39 -4.20
N LYS A 79 -17.64 10.48 -3.58
CA LYS A 79 -17.31 10.81 -2.18
C LYS A 79 -17.81 9.76 -1.20
N ARG A 80 -19.06 9.30 -1.36
CA ARG A 80 -19.62 8.25 -0.50
C ARG A 80 -18.78 6.98 -0.56
N LEU A 81 -18.35 6.56 -1.76
CA LEU A 81 -17.55 5.35 -1.91
C LEU A 81 -16.12 5.54 -1.41
N ALA A 82 -15.53 6.73 -1.55
CA ALA A 82 -14.26 7.04 -0.91
C ALA A 82 -14.36 6.92 0.62
N GLN A 83 -15.41 7.44 1.24
CA GLN A 83 -15.63 7.38 2.69
C GLN A 83 -15.87 5.96 3.22
N LEU A 84 -16.34 5.03 2.39
CA LEU A 84 -16.50 3.62 2.76
C LEU A 84 -15.17 2.85 2.76
N ASN A 85 -14.11 3.43 2.20
CA ASN A 85 -12.79 2.81 2.16
C ASN A 85 -11.85 3.54 3.12
N GLU A 86 -11.22 2.77 3.99
CA GLU A 86 -10.26 3.28 4.96
C GLU A 86 -8.85 3.26 4.39
N VAL A 87 -8.11 4.32 4.67
CA VAL A 87 -6.68 4.45 4.39
C VAL A 87 -6.02 4.90 5.67
N GLY A 88 -5.14 4.10 6.24
CA GLY A 88 -4.55 4.50 7.53
C GLY A 88 -5.47 4.28 8.73
N GLY A 89 -6.53 3.46 8.62
CA GLY A 89 -7.58 3.36 9.64
C GLY A 89 -8.48 4.60 9.74
N LYS A 90 -8.47 5.46 8.70
CA LYS A 90 -9.34 6.63 8.59
C LYS A 90 -10.04 6.61 7.23
N PRO A 91 -11.33 6.97 7.14
CA PRO A 91 -12.03 7.13 5.87
C PRO A 91 -11.30 8.08 4.92
N LEU A 92 -11.31 7.79 3.61
CA LEU A 92 -10.80 8.72 2.61
C LEU A 92 -11.84 9.81 2.29
N THR A 93 -11.50 11.05 2.56
CA THR A 93 -12.30 12.23 2.25
C THR A 93 -11.80 12.89 0.97
N LEU A 94 -12.66 12.94 -0.06
CA LEU A 94 -12.36 13.62 -1.32
C LEU A 94 -12.94 15.05 -1.32
N GLY A 95 -12.11 16.03 -1.66
CA GLY A 95 -12.53 17.38 -1.99
C GLY A 95 -13.15 17.46 -3.39
N ASN A 96 -13.83 18.57 -3.69
CA ASN A 96 -14.37 18.79 -5.05
C ASN A 96 -13.25 18.92 -6.09
N GLY A 97 -12.09 19.48 -5.71
CA GLY A 97 -10.93 19.61 -6.59
C GLY A 97 -10.15 18.30 -6.80
N ASP A 98 -10.46 17.24 -6.06
CA ASP A 98 -9.87 15.90 -6.27
C ASP A 98 -10.60 15.12 -7.38
N ILE A 99 -11.74 15.64 -7.84
CA ILE A 99 -12.61 15.00 -8.81
C ILE A 99 -12.69 15.87 -10.05
N GLU A 100 -12.14 15.37 -11.14
CA GLU A 100 -12.14 16.05 -12.43
C GLU A 100 -13.00 15.29 -13.44
N PHE A 101 -13.81 16.05 -14.17
CA PHE A 101 -14.64 15.51 -15.25
C PHE A 101 -13.96 15.75 -16.59
N GLY A 102 -14.04 14.75 -17.48
CA GLY A 102 -13.39 14.83 -18.79
C GLY A 102 -13.90 13.77 -19.74
N VAL A 103 -13.14 13.56 -20.81
CA VAL A 103 -13.37 12.51 -21.80
C VAL A 103 -12.11 11.65 -21.88
N ALA A 104 -12.27 10.34 -21.75
CA ALA A 104 -11.21 9.37 -22.00
C ALA A 104 -11.31 8.86 -23.44
N THR A 105 -10.32 9.15 -24.27
CA THR A 105 -10.24 8.67 -25.66
C THR A 105 -9.02 7.78 -25.85
N ARG A 106 -9.07 6.88 -26.82
CA ARG A 106 -7.91 6.08 -27.24
C ARG A 106 -7.81 6.12 -28.76
N ALA A 107 -6.59 6.19 -29.29
CA ALA A 107 -6.37 6.24 -30.73
C ALA A 107 -6.71 4.90 -31.42
N ASN A 108 -6.43 3.78 -30.76
CA ASN A 108 -6.75 2.43 -31.23
C ASN A 108 -6.92 1.48 -30.02
N THR A 109 -7.35 0.24 -30.27
CA THR A 109 -7.58 -0.76 -29.21
C THR A 109 -6.32 -1.14 -28.44
N ALA A 110 -5.13 -1.01 -29.05
CA ALA A 110 -3.85 -1.28 -28.42
C ALA A 110 -3.27 -0.08 -27.63
N SER A 111 -3.87 1.10 -27.74
CA SER A 111 -3.40 2.33 -27.09
C SER A 111 -4.04 2.53 -25.72
N ARG A 112 -3.26 3.09 -24.80
CA ARG A 112 -3.76 3.52 -23.50
C ARG A 112 -4.80 4.65 -23.67
N TYR A 113 -5.79 4.67 -22.78
CA TYR A 113 -6.71 5.79 -22.68
C TYR A 113 -5.98 7.07 -22.26
N VAL A 114 -6.24 8.15 -22.98
CA VAL A 114 -5.80 9.50 -22.65
C VAL A 114 -6.99 10.26 -22.09
N PHE A 115 -6.82 10.80 -20.89
CA PHE A 115 -7.85 11.61 -20.24
C PHE A 115 -7.64 13.09 -20.59
N THR A 116 -8.65 13.68 -21.21
CA THR A 116 -8.69 15.12 -21.47
C THR A 116 -9.70 15.77 -20.52
N PRO A 117 -9.25 16.64 -19.59
CA PRO A 117 -10.17 17.36 -18.70
C PRO A 117 -11.13 18.26 -19.48
N GLY A 118 -12.38 18.36 -19.00
CA GLY A 118 -13.41 19.21 -19.61
C GLY A 118 -14.20 18.57 -20.76
N GLY A 119 -14.76 19.42 -21.62
CA GLY A 119 -15.67 19.02 -22.69
C GLY A 119 -17.15 19.30 -22.37
N THR A 120 -17.95 19.47 -23.42
CA THR A 120 -19.40 19.78 -23.33
C THR A 120 -20.21 18.63 -22.75
N ASN A 121 -19.77 17.38 -22.93
CA ASN A 121 -20.38 16.16 -22.39
C ASN A 121 -19.30 15.22 -21.83
N PRO A 122 -18.82 15.45 -20.59
CA PRO A 122 -17.82 14.59 -20.00
C PRO A 122 -18.41 13.20 -19.74
N THR A 123 -17.73 12.17 -20.24
CA THR A 123 -18.11 10.75 -20.10
C THR A 123 -17.19 10.01 -19.12
N SER A 124 -16.17 10.70 -18.60
CA SER A 124 -15.12 10.11 -17.77
C SER A 124 -14.85 10.96 -16.55
N ILE A 125 -14.37 10.31 -15.50
CA ILE A 125 -14.01 10.92 -14.23
C ILE A 125 -12.58 10.54 -13.88
N ARG A 126 -11.80 11.50 -13.40
CA ARG A 126 -10.48 11.29 -12.80
C ARG A 126 -10.59 11.64 -11.33
N VAL A 127 -10.23 10.69 -10.47
CA VAL A 127 -10.23 10.86 -9.02
C VAL A 127 -8.80 10.79 -8.54
N THR A 128 -8.38 11.83 -7.80
CA THR A 128 -7.04 11.93 -7.25
C THR A 128 -7.13 11.79 -5.72
N ALA A 129 -6.84 10.60 -5.20
CA ALA A 129 -6.70 10.40 -3.76
C ALA A 129 -5.37 11.02 -3.29
N ARG A 130 -5.42 12.02 -2.41
CA ARG A 130 -4.24 12.70 -1.88
C ARG A 130 -4.19 12.55 -0.37
N ARG A 131 -3.02 12.17 0.16
CA ARG A 131 -2.67 12.17 1.59
C ARG A 131 -1.36 12.93 1.77
N THR A 132 -1.40 14.22 1.47
CA THR A 132 -0.27 15.16 1.57
C THR A 132 -0.63 16.31 2.50
N THR A 133 0.36 17.14 2.87
CA THR A 133 0.10 18.42 3.53
C THR A 133 -0.82 19.26 2.64
N GLY A 134 -2.03 19.58 3.13
CA GLY A 134 -3.09 20.27 2.36
C GLY A 134 -4.19 19.37 1.77
N SER A 135 -4.09 18.04 1.91
CA SER A 135 -5.21 17.12 1.65
C SER A 135 -6.22 17.15 2.79
N ALA A 136 -7.49 16.82 2.50
CA ALA A 136 -8.56 16.79 3.50
C ALA A 136 -8.22 15.91 4.72
N ASP A 137 -7.52 14.78 4.49
CA ASP A 137 -7.14 13.85 5.56
C ASP A 137 -5.66 13.98 6.02
N GLY A 138 -4.93 14.98 5.51
CA GLY A 138 -3.52 15.22 5.83
C GLY A 138 -2.55 14.11 5.40
N PRO A 139 -1.25 14.22 5.76
CA PRO A 139 -0.26 13.19 5.49
C PRO A 139 -0.54 11.89 6.26
N LEU A 140 -0.06 10.77 5.73
CA LEU A 140 -0.02 9.52 6.49
C LEU A 140 1.05 9.62 7.57
N ASP A 141 0.68 9.19 8.77
CA ASP A 141 1.66 8.92 9.84
C ASP A 141 2.35 7.60 9.49
N LEU A 142 3.67 7.65 9.27
CA LEU A 142 4.51 6.55 8.81
C LEU A 142 5.51 6.16 9.90
#